data_AF-A0AAD3DKZ9-F1
#
_entry.id   AF-A0AAD3DKZ9-F1
#
_cell.length_a   1.000
_cell.length_b   1.000
_cell.length_c   1.000
_cell.angle_alpha   90.00
_cell.angle_beta   90.00
_cell.angle_gamma   90.00
#
_symmetry.space_group_name_H-M   'P 1'
#
loop_
_entity.id
_entity.type
_entity.pdbx_description
1 polymer ?
#
loop_
_entity_poly.entity_id
_entity_poly.type
_entity_poly.pdbx_seq_one_letter_code
_entity_poly.pdbx_strand_id
1 'polypeptide(L)'
;MSSDLLTELQRHFRDVNDQFAAIIEQLVHIAPPVPVEGEGIPPNSAELQAKAQELSKGLAQRFKDINALIDKLPDLRETQEQQDARITALLQEHHALRKELGTAIQDTERKLEEVHGCYEVLSQHALTQAGKMVGGDL
;
A
#
# COMPACT_ATOMS: atom_id res chain seq x y z
N MET A 1 1.22 0.99 4.38
CA MET A 1 0.20 0.15 3.72
C MET A 1 0.90 -1.03 3.05
N SER A 2 1.42 -1.97 3.83
CA SER A 2 1.94 -3.25 3.30
C SER A 2 0.74 -4.15 3.04
N SER A 3 -0.01 -3.79 2.00
CA SER A 3 -1.10 -4.63 1.48
C SER A 3 -0.49 -5.95 1.04
N ASP A 4 -1.20 -7.02 1.35
CA ASP A 4 -0.85 -8.43 1.21
C ASP A 4 -0.28 -8.82 -0.17
N LEU A 5 1.01 -8.54 -0.36
CA LEU A 5 1.78 -8.83 -1.58
C LEU A 5 1.74 -10.33 -1.91
N LEU A 6 1.63 -11.18 -0.90
CA LEU A 6 1.53 -12.62 -1.09
C LEU A 6 0.18 -13.00 -1.72
N THR A 7 -0.93 -12.44 -1.22
CA THR A 7 -2.25 -12.63 -1.84
C THR A 7 -2.31 -12.01 -3.23
N GLU A 8 -1.67 -10.87 -3.45
CA GLU A 8 -1.57 -10.26 -4.78
C GLU A 8 -0.81 -11.17 -5.76
N LEU A 9 0.33 -11.72 -5.34
CA LEU A 9 1.11 -12.68 -6.11
C LEU A 9 0.29 -13.95 -6.42
N GLN A 10 -0.44 -14.48 -5.44
CA GLN A 10 -1.31 -15.64 -5.62
C GLN A 10 -2.42 -15.38 -6.65
N ARG A 11 -3.00 -14.17 -6.66
CA ARG A 11 -3.98 -13.76 -7.68
C ARG A 11 -3.34 -13.70 -9.06
N HIS A 12 -2.17 -13.09 -9.18
CA HIS A 12 -1.44 -13.03 -10.45
C HIS A 12 -1.10 -14.42 -11.01
N PHE A 13 -0.71 -15.38 -10.17
CA PHE A 13 -0.48 -16.76 -10.61
C PHE A 13 -1.76 -17.44 -11.08
N ARG A 14 -2.89 -17.22 -10.40
CA ARG A 14 -4.19 -17.75 -10.82
C ARG A 14 -4.60 -17.17 -12.18
N ASP A 15 -4.50 -15.86 -12.35
CA ASP A 15 -4.86 -15.18 -13.59
C ASP A 15 -4.00 -15.64 -14.78
N VAL A 16 -2.71 -15.91 -14.55
CA VAL A 16 -1.81 -16.47 -15.58
C VAL A 16 -2.23 -17.90 -15.94
N ASN A 17 -2.59 -18.72 -14.96
CA ASN A 17 -3.04 -20.09 -15.21
C ASN A 17 -4.35 -20.13 -15.99
N ASP A 18 -5.31 -19.27 -15.63
CA ASP A 18 -6.59 -19.15 -16.33
C ASP A 18 -6.39 -18.64 -17.77
N GLN A 19 -5.49 -17.68 -17.97
CA GLN A 19 -5.13 -17.21 -19.31
C GLN A 19 -4.42 -18.28 -20.12
N PHE A 20 -3.55 -19.09 -19.52
CA PHE A 20 -2.88 -20.16 -20.22
C PHE A 20 -3.88 -21.21 -20.72
N ALA A 21 -4.85 -21.59 -19.89
CA ALA A 21 -5.94 -22.48 -20.28
C ALA A 21 -6.77 -21.89 -21.44
N ALA A 22 -7.18 -20.62 -21.33
CA ALA A 22 -7.95 -19.93 -22.37
C ALA A 22 -7.16 -19.79 -23.69
N ILE A 23 -5.85 -19.55 -23.62
CA ILE A 23 -4.96 -19.48 -24.79
C ILE A 23 -4.90 -20.83 -25.49
N ILE A 24 -4.70 -21.93 -24.74
CA ILE A 24 -4.66 -23.28 -25.29
C ILE A 24 -6.00 -23.62 -25.95
N GLU A 25 -7.12 -23.34 -25.28
CA GLU A 25 -8.46 -23.60 -25.81
C GLU A 25 -8.69 -22.85 -27.14
N GLN A 26 -8.32 -21.57 -27.20
CA GLN A 26 -8.41 -20.78 -28.43
C GLN A 26 -7.49 -21.31 -29.54
N LEU A 27 -6.27 -21.72 -29.20
CA LEU A 27 -5.34 -22.29 -30.17
C LEU A 27 -5.84 -23.63 -30.71
N VAL A 28 -6.42 -24.49 -29.87
CA VAL A 28 -7.01 -25.78 -30.28
C VAL A 28 -8.22 -25.55 -31.18
N HIS A 29 -9.05 -24.54 -30.91
CA HIS A 29 -10.21 -24.22 -31.74
C HIS A 29 -9.86 -23.63 -33.11
N ILE A 30 -8.71 -22.95 -33.22
CA ILE A 30 -8.26 -22.28 -34.45
C ILE A 30 -7.24 -23.13 -35.21
N ALA A 31 -6.69 -24.18 -34.57
CA ALA A 31 -5.74 -25.08 -35.19
C ALA A 31 -6.39 -25.78 -36.40
N PRO A 32 -5.83 -25.60 -37.61
CA PRO A 32 -6.30 -26.35 -38.77
C PRO A 32 -6.01 -27.84 -38.58
N PRO A 33 -6.82 -28.75 -39.18
CA PRO A 33 -6.49 -30.17 -39.20
C PRO A 33 -5.10 -30.37 -39.81
N VAL A 34 -4.31 -31.27 -39.23
CA VAL A 34 -2.95 -31.56 -39.70
C VAL A 34 -3.04 -32.02 -41.16
N PRO A 35 -2.42 -31.31 -42.11
CA PRO A 35 -2.46 -31.72 -43.51
C PRO A 35 -1.77 -33.07 -43.65
N VAL A 36 -2.49 -34.03 -44.22
CA VAL A 36 -1.94 -35.33 -44.60
C VAL A 36 -1.08 -35.10 -45.85
N GLU A 37 0.05 -35.81 -45.98
CA GLU A 37 1.07 -35.57 -47.02
C GLU A 37 0.46 -35.27 -48.41
N GLY A 38 0.62 -34.03 -48.88
CA GLY A 38 0.19 -33.59 -50.22
C GLY A 38 -0.74 -32.38 -50.27
N GLU A 39 -1.36 -31.96 -49.16
CA GLU A 39 -2.19 -30.74 -49.13
C GLU A 39 -1.36 -29.49 -48.79
N GLY A 40 -1.59 -28.41 -49.56
CA GLY A 40 -0.92 -27.12 -49.37
C GLY A 40 -1.23 -26.49 -48.00
N ILE A 41 -0.39 -25.53 -47.59
CA ILE A 41 -0.51 -24.83 -46.30
C ILE A 41 -1.94 -24.29 -46.13
N PRO A 42 -2.64 -24.62 -45.04
CA PRO A 42 -4.00 -24.13 -44.82
C PRO A 42 -4.01 -22.60 -44.74
N PRO A 43 -5.02 -21.93 -45.33
CA PRO A 43 -5.07 -20.47 -45.49
C PRO A 43 -5.10 -19.69 -44.16
N ASN A 44 -5.41 -20.35 -43.04
CA ASN A 44 -5.51 -19.74 -41.71
C ASN A 44 -4.20 -19.69 -40.90
N SER A 45 -3.06 -20.11 -41.47
CA SER A 45 -1.80 -20.19 -40.71
C SER A 45 -1.25 -18.83 -40.27
N ALA A 46 -1.42 -17.77 -41.07
CA ALA A 46 -0.94 -16.43 -40.75
C ALA A 46 -1.75 -15.75 -39.63
N GLU A 47 -3.08 -15.91 -39.63
CA GLU A 47 -3.95 -15.42 -38.56
C GLU A 47 -3.71 -16.16 -37.24
N LEU A 48 -3.54 -17.49 -37.31
CA LEU A 48 -3.16 -18.30 -36.15
C LEU A 48 -1.81 -17.87 -35.58
N GLN A 49 -0.83 -17.60 -36.44
CA GLN A 49 0.50 -17.14 -36.04
C GLN A 49 0.46 -15.74 -35.41
N ALA A 50 -0.29 -14.81 -35.99
CA ALA A 50 -0.48 -13.46 -35.43
C ALA A 50 -1.15 -13.51 -34.06
N LYS A 51 -2.19 -14.34 -33.91
CA LYS A 51 -2.89 -14.52 -32.64
C LYS A 51 -2.02 -15.20 -31.58
N ALA A 52 -1.24 -16.22 -31.95
CA ALA A 52 -0.27 -16.84 -31.05
C ALA A 52 0.82 -15.84 -30.58
N GLN A 53 1.26 -14.95 -31.47
CA GLN A 53 2.21 -13.88 -31.12
C GLN A 53 1.60 -12.85 -30.16
N GLU A 54 0.34 -12.44 -30.36
CA GLU A 54 -0.35 -11.52 -29.45
C GLU A 54 -0.52 -12.14 -28.04
N LEU A 55 -0.98 -13.39 -27.99
CA LEU A 55 -1.19 -14.12 -26.74
C LEU A 55 0.13 -14.36 -25.98
N SER A 56 1.20 -14.72 -26.69
CA SER A 56 2.53 -14.90 -26.08
C SER A 56 3.11 -13.58 -25.55
N LYS A 57 2.87 -12.45 -26.23
CA LYS A 57 3.26 -11.11 -25.75
C LYS A 57 2.51 -10.73 -24.47
N GLY A 58 1.22 -11.02 -24.39
CA GLY A 58 0.41 -10.81 -23.19
C GLY A 58 0.92 -11.62 -22.00
N LEU A 59 1.23 -12.90 -22.22
CA LEU A 59 1.79 -13.78 -21.20
C LEU A 59 3.16 -13.30 -20.71
N ALA A 60 4.05 -12.91 -21.64
CA ALA A 60 5.38 -12.38 -21.31
C ALA A 60 5.31 -11.11 -20.47
N GLN A 61 4.33 -10.24 -20.73
CA GLN A 61 4.13 -9.04 -19.92
C GLN A 61 3.70 -9.39 -18.48
N ARG A 62 2.81 -10.36 -18.30
CA ARG A 62 2.39 -10.79 -16.95
C ARG A 62 3.51 -11.43 -16.15
N PHE A 63 4.39 -12.19 -16.79
CA PHE A 63 5.59 -12.69 -16.12
C PHE A 63 6.52 -11.56 -15.66
N LYS A 64 6.63 -10.46 -16.42
CA LYS A 64 7.35 -9.26 -15.96
C LYS A 64 6.67 -8.62 -14.75
N ASP A 65 5.35 -8.52 -14.76
CA ASP A 65 4.60 -7.96 -13.64
C ASP A 65 4.75 -8.82 -12.37
N ILE A 66 4.74 -10.15 -12.51
CA ILE A 66 5.04 -11.10 -11.42
C ILE A 66 6.47 -10.92 -10.90
N ASN A 67 7.46 -10.82 -11.78
CA ASN A 67 8.85 -10.59 -11.35
C ASN A 67 8.98 -9.26 -10.60
N ALA A 68 8.31 -8.21 -11.05
CA ALA A 68 8.30 -6.93 -10.34
C ALA A 68 7.60 -7.01 -8.97
N LEU A 69 6.64 -7.92 -8.77
CA LEU A 69 6.05 -8.19 -7.46
C LEU A 69 6.99 -9.01 -6.57
N ILE A 70 7.70 -10.00 -7.14
CA ILE A 70 8.71 -10.78 -6.44
C ILE A 70 9.84 -9.89 -5.94
N ASP A 71 10.30 -8.94 -6.77
CA ASP A 71 11.35 -7.97 -6.40
C ASP A 71 10.93 -7.05 -5.24
N LYS A 72 9.63 -6.88 -5.01
CA LYS A 72 9.08 -6.10 -3.89
C LYS A 72 8.89 -6.93 -2.62
N LEU A 73 9.05 -8.25 -2.69
CA LEU A 73 8.92 -9.09 -1.50
C LEU A 73 10.08 -8.79 -0.53
N PRO A 74 9.79 -8.70 0.78
CA PRO A 74 10.83 -8.53 1.78
C PRO A 74 11.76 -9.74 1.77
N ASP A 75 13.06 -9.49 1.96
CA ASP A 75 14.07 -10.55 1.99
C ASP A 75 13.84 -11.43 3.23
N LEU A 76 13.37 -12.67 3.03
CA LEU A 76 13.04 -13.61 4.10
C LEU A 76 14.28 -14.27 4.74
N ARG A 77 15.47 -13.67 4.59
CA ARG A 77 16.74 -14.19 5.12
C ARG A 77 16.84 -14.14 6.64
N GLU A 78 15.99 -13.35 7.28
CA GLU A 78 15.99 -13.24 8.73
C GLU A 78 15.40 -14.50 9.35
N THR A 79 16.12 -15.06 10.33
CA THR A 79 15.59 -16.14 11.14
C THR A 79 14.41 -15.64 11.98
N GLN A 80 13.54 -16.56 12.40
CA GLN A 80 12.39 -16.22 13.25
C GLN A 80 12.84 -15.47 14.53
N GLU A 81 13.95 -15.88 15.14
CA GLU A 81 14.54 -15.23 16.32
C GLU A 81 14.96 -13.78 16.05
N GLN A 82 15.50 -13.49 14.86
CA GLN A 82 15.87 -12.12 14.46
C GLN A 82 14.64 -11.26 14.22
N GLN A 83 13.57 -11.83 13.66
CA GLN A 83 12.31 -11.14 13.48
C GLN A 83 11.66 -10.81 14.83
N ASP A 84 11.63 -11.76 15.76
CA ASP A 84 11.08 -11.57 17.11
C ASP A 84 11.88 -10.53 17.91
N ALA A 85 13.21 -10.57 17.81
CA ALA A 85 14.08 -9.56 18.42
C ALA A 85 13.81 -8.16 17.87
N ARG A 86 13.66 -8.02 16.54
CA ARG A 86 13.32 -6.73 15.91
C ARG A 86 11.94 -6.24 16.35
N ILE A 87 10.93 -7.12 16.37
CA ILE A 87 9.58 -6.78 16.81
C ILE A 87 9.61 -6.29 18.26
N THR A 88 10.35 -6.99 19.13
CA THR A 88 10.49 -6.63 20.54
C THR A 88 11.16 -5.26 20.69
N ALA A 89 12.24 -5.00 19.94
CA ALA A 89 12.90 -3.70 19.93
C ALA A 89 11.95 -2.58 19.47
N LEU A 90 11.18 -2.82 18.40
CA LEU A 90 10.22 -1.86 17.87
C LEU A 90 9.09 -1.56 18.88
N LEU A 91 8.64 -2.58 19.62
CA LEU A 91 7.65 -2.41 20.69
C LEU A 91 8.22 -1.58 21.84
N GLN A 92 9.46 -1.82 22.24
CA GLN A 92 10.13 -1.04 23.28
C GLN A 92 10.30 0.43 22.89
N GLU A 93 10.74 0.68 21.65
CA GLU A 93 10.86 2.03 21.10
C GLU A 93 9.50 2.73 21.05
N HIS A 94 8.46 2.04 20.58
CA HIS A 94 7.10 2.56 20.55
C HIS A 94 6.57 2.89 21.96
N HIS A 95 6.86 2.06 22.96
CA HIS A 95 6.50 2.35 24.34
C HIS A 95 7.25 3.56 24.91
N ALA A 96 8.54 3.69 24.61
CA ALA A 96 9.33 4.86 25.00
C ALA A 96 8.77 6.14 24.37
N LEU A 97 8.53 6.12 23.07
CA LEU A 97 7.98 7.25 22.33
C LEU A 97 6.59 7.65 22.83
N ARG A 98 5.74 6.67 23.17
CA ARG A 98 4.42 6.93 23.78
C ARG A 98 4.53 7.60 25.13
N LYS A 99 5.53 7.23 25.94
CA LYS A 99 5.79 7.85 27.25
C LYS A 99 6.27 9.29 27.07
N GLU A 100 7.21 9.51 26.16
CA GLU A 100 7.71 10.86 25.82
C GLU A 100 6.58 11.77 25.32
N LEU A 101 5.75 11.26 24.41
CA LEU A 101 4.58 11.99 23.93
C LEU A 101 3.61 12.33 25.07
N GLY A 102 3.38 11.39 26.00
CA GLY A 102 2.56 11.64 27.19
C GLY A 102 3.11 12.77 28.06
N THR A 103 4.42 12.79 28.30
CA THR A 103 5.06 13.89 29.06
C THR A 103 4.99 15.22 28.32
N ALA A 104 5.19 15.21 27.00
CA ALA A 104 5.10 16.41 26.19
C ALA A 104 3.67 17.00 26.20
N ILE A 105 2.65 16.14 26.11
CA ILE A 105 1.24 16.56 26.20
C ILE A 105 0.96 17.21 27.55
N GLN A 106 1.35 16.58 28.67
CA GLN A 106 1.17 17.14 30.01
C GLN A 106 1.85 18.51 30.17
N ASP A 107 3.07 18.65 29.65
CA ASP A 107 3.78 19.93 29.67
C ASP A 107 3.07 21.00 28.83
N THR A 108 2.50 20.63 27.68
CA THR A 108 1.72 21.56 26.86
C THR A 108 0.40 21.95 27.52
N GLU A 109 -0.28 21.02 28.18
CA GLU A 109 -1.52 21.29 28.92
C GLU A 109 -1.26 22.25 30.08
N ARG A 110 -0.20 22.04 30.86
CA ARG A 110 0.19 22.96 31.93
C ARG A 110 0.49 24.37 31.42
N LYS A 111 1.26 24.49 30.32
CA LYS A 111 1.55 25.80 29.72
C LYS A 111 0.28 26.48 29.20
N LEU A 112 -0.67 25.71 28.68
CA LEU A 112 -1.97 26.24 28.25
C LEU A 112 -2.77 26.77 29.43
N GLU A 113 -2.80 26.07 30.55
CA GLU A 113 -3.43 26.53 31.80
C GLU A 113 -2.79 27.82 32.31
N GLU A 114 -1.46 27.93 32.30
CA GLU A 114 -0.75 29.16 32.68
C GLU A 114 -1.15 30.35 31.79
N VAL A 115 -1.21 30.14 30.48
CA VAL A 115 -1.64 31.17 29.52
C VAL A 115 -3.09 31.57 29.76
N HIS A 116 -4.00 30.61 29.95
CA HIS A 116 -5.39 30.89 30.29
C HIS A 116 -5.51 31.70 31.58
N GLY A 117 -4.75 31.35 32.63
CA GLY A 117 -4.71 32.12 33.87
C GLY A 117 -4.25 33.57 33.66
N CYS A 118 -3.25 33.81 32.82
CA CYS A 118 -2.85 35.17 32.47
C CYS A 118 -3.96 35.94 31.75
N TYR A 119 -4.67 35.31 30.81
CA TYR A 119 -5.81 35.94 30.13
C TYR A 119 -6.95 36.27 31.09
N GLU A 120 -7.24 35.40 32.06
CA GLU A 120 -8.25 35.67 33.08
C GLU A 120 -7.89 36.91 33.91
N VAL A 121 -6.66 37.00 34.40
CA VAL A 121 -6.18 38.17 35.17
C VAL A 121 -6.24 39.45 34.34
N LEU A 122 -5.78 39.41 33.08
CA LEU A 122 -5.83 40.56 32.18
C LEU A 122 -7.28 41.01 31.91
N SER A 123 -8.19 40.07 31.69
CA SER A 123 -9.60 40.38 31.46
C SER A 123 -10.27 40.97 32.70
N GLN A 124 -9.97 40.44 33.90
CA GLN A 124 -10.46 41.00 35.17
C GLN A 124 -9.92 42.41 35.43
N HIS A 125 -8.63 42.65 35.13
CA HIS A 125 -8.05 43.98 35.26
C HIS A 125 -8.72 44.97 34.29
N ALA A 126 -8.91 44.57 33.02
CA ALA A 126 -9.59 45.40 32.03
C ALA A 126 -11.03 45.74 32.44
N LEU A 127 -11.79 44.77 32.95
CA LEU A 127 -13.15 44.97 33.45
C LEU A 127 -13.16 45.91 34.67
N THR A 128 -12.23 45.74 35.60
CA THR A 128 -12.12 46.58 36.81
C THR A 128 -11.74 48.01 36.46
N GLN A 129 -10.83 48.20 35.49
CA GLN A 129 -10.41 49.52 35.03
C GLN A 129 -11.55 50.23 34.25
N ALA A 130 -12.28 49.49 33.41
CA ALA A 130 -13.46 50.02 32.73
C ALA A 130 -14.57 50.40 33.73
N GLY A 131 -14.83 49.58 34.76
CA GLY A 131 -15.80 49.87 35.81
C GLY A 131 -15.42 51.09 36.67
N LYS A 132 -14.13 51.30 36.95
CA LYS A 132 -13.64 52.48 37.66
C LYS A 132 -13.76 53.79 36.86
N MET A 133 -13.63 53.74 35.53
CA MET A 133 -13.83 54.92 34.68
C MET A 133 -15.30 55.32 34.53
N VAL A 134 -16.25 54.38 34.66
CA VAL A 134 -17.69 54.68 34.57
C VAL A 134 -18.26 55.20 35.91
N GLY A 135 -17.63 54.90 37.05
CA GLY A 135 -18.08 55.35 38.37
C GLY A 135 -17.47 56.67 38.89
N GLY A 136 -16.63 57.35 38.09
CA GLY A 136 -15.92 58.57 38.48
C GLY A 136 -16.59 59.89 38.06
N ASP A 137 -17.60 59.83 37.20
CA ASP A 137 -18.33 61.01 36.68
C ASP A 137 -19.83 60.93 37.03
N LEU A 138 -20.17 60.95 38.33
CA LEU A 138 -21.51 61.27 38.84
C LEU A 138 -21.40 62.13 40.11
#